data_AF-A0A7W5VA36-F1
#
_entry.id   AF-A0A7W5VA36-F1
#
_cell.length_a   1.000
_cell.length_b   1.000
_cell.length_c   1.000
_cell.angle_alpha   90.00
_cell.angle_beta   90.00
_cell.angle_gamma   90.00
#
_symmetry.space_group_name_H-M   'P 1'
#
loop_
_entity.id
_entity.type
_entity.pdbx_description
1 polymer ?
#
loop_
_entity_poly.entity_id
_entity_poly.type
_entity_poly.pdbx_seq_one_letter_code
_entity_poly.pdbx_strand_id
1 'polypeptide(L)'
;MRPYWLALCQSCGQALLLESAQEFDDRDPDDLPARPATVLWPQDGRPIAAEVPPVVRRELTAARAGVRSGSPASAVLHVRRLLEAVCADHGVTGRTLFHALRELRRGGLIEGWLLSWAEELRELGNEAAHLGPRPLGKSEAEDAVELAEAFVDYVYVISGKYHRFRVRRGTDKSSNIRNVVQETPAIRILRKSQVAFRVHPYPHDPARTKSRAAVADELGISPMRLLKAVILYLGEHAVVAIAPVEGVIDERALARAFGATRARVAALADVVRIGETFAADVVSPLALPYLPSVLEESSAAASSVFVSSGRHGLELELDPADLIRLTRARTAPIVR
;
A
#
# COMPACT_ATOMS: atom_id res chain seq x y z
N MET A 1 33.13 8.61 -29.95
CA MET A 1 32.02 9.60 -30.13
C MET A 1 30.75 8.78 -30.27
N ARG A 2 29.69 9.08 -29.52
CA ARG A 2 28.43 8.33 -29.62
C ARG A 2 27.66 8.79 -30.87
N PRO A 3 27.28 7.89 -31.79
CA PRO A 3 26.52 8.29 -32.96
C PRO A 3 25.06 8.55 -32.61
N TYR A 4 24.57 9.71 -33.04
CA TYR A 4 23.16 10.09 -32.98
C TYR A 4 22.56 10.07 -34.38
N TRP A 5 21.31 9.61 -34.49
CA TRP A 5 20.59 9.56 -35.75
C TRP A 5 19.36 10.43 -35.70
N LEU A 6 19.11 11.16 -36.79
CA LEU A 6 17.85 11.83 -37.03
C LEU A 6 17.05 11.00 -38.04
N ALA A 7 15.85 10.56 -37.67
CA ALA A 7 14.97 9.78 -38.54
C ALA A 7 13.60 10.44 -38.66
N LEU A 8 12.87 10.13 -39.74
CA LEU A 8 11.47 10.53 -39.90
C LEU A 8 10.59 9.29 -39.83
N CYS A 9 9.57 9.31 -38.96
CA CYS A 9 8.56 8.26 -38.93
C CYS A 9 7.78 8.25 -40.24
N GLN A 10 7.86 7.16 -41.01
CA GLN A 10 7.14 7.04 -42.29
C GLN A 10 5.62 7.00 -42.12
N SER A 11 5.11 6.70 -40.92
CA SER A 11 3.67 6.65 -40.65
C SER A 11 3.07 8.01 -40.31
N CYS A 12 3.77 8.85 -39.53
CA CYS A 12 3.23 10.12 -39.04
C CYS A 12 4.07 11.35 -39.38
N GLY A 13 5.22 11.20 -40.04
CA GLY A 13 6.12 12.28 -40.41
C GLY A 13 6.91 12.90 -39.25
N GLN A 14 6.81 12.34 -38.04
CA GLN A 14 7.47 12.90 -36.85
C GLN A 14 8.97 12.64 -36.86
N ALA A 15 9.75 13.69 -36.57
CA ALA A 15 11.19 13.58 -36.39
C ALA A 15 11.55 12.81 -35.12
N LEU A 16 12.50 11.90 -35.23
CA LEU A 16 13.02 11.04 -34.19
C LEU A 16 14.51 11.34 -33.99
N LEU A 17 14.94 11.50 -32.73
CA LEU A 17 16.35 11.50 -32.35
C LEU A 17 16.66 10.17 -31.66
N LEU A 18 17.67 9.45 -32.16
CA LEU A 18 18.04 8.13 -31.67
C LEU A 18 19.51 8.13 -31.20
N GLU A 19 19.79 7.48 -30.08
CA GLU A 19 21.16 7.19 -29.61
C GLU A 19 21.49 5.71 -29.85
N SER A 20 22.60 5.45 -30.54
CA SER A 20 23.11 4.08 -30.70
C SER A 20 23.70 3.55 -29.39
N ALA A 21 23.40 2.29 -29.05
CA ALA A 21 23.96 1.61 -27.89
C ALA A 21 25.44 1.18 -28.06
N GLN A 22 26.03 1.32 -29.25
CA GLN A 22 27.43 0.99 -29.53
C GLN A 22 28.15 2.13 -30.28
N GLU A 23 29.45 2.30 -29.97
CA GLU A 23 30.39 3.07 -30.82
C GLU A 23 30.66 2.25 -32.08
N PHE A 24 30.40 2.83 -33.25
CA PHE A 24 30.60 2.16 -34.54
C PHE A 24 31.98 2.46 -35.12
N ASP A 25 32.42 1.56 -35.99
CA ASP A 25 33.52 1.73 -36.93
C ASP A 25 32.92 2.25 -38.25
N ASP A 26 33.42 3.39 -38.71
CA ASP A 26 32.83 4.38 -39.62
C ASP A 26 32.65 3.91 -41.09
N ARG A 27 32.62 2.60 -41.34
CA ARG A 27 32.88 2.04 -42.67
C ARG A 27 31.66 1.79 -43.56
N ASP A 28 30.43 1.84 -43.04
CA ASP A 28 29.23 1.69 -43.87
C ASP A 28 28.04 2.52 -43.37
N PRO A 29 27.60 3.57 -44.11
CA PRO A 29 26.46 4.40 -43.74
C PRO A 29 25.09 3.73 -43.92
N ASP A 30 25.00 2.58 -44.60
CA ASP A 30 23.73 1.87 -44.84
C ASP A 30 23.47 0.74 -43.82
N ASP A 31 24.42 0.46 -42.92
CA ASP A 31 24.31 -0.60 -41.91
C ASP A 31 23.59 -0.08 -40.64
N LEU A 32 22.29 0.21 -40.77
CA LEU A 32 21.45 0.55 -39.62
C LEU A 32 21.32 -0.67 -38.69
N PRO A 33 21.73 -0.59 -37.41
CA PRO A 33 21.69 -1.75 -36.53
C PRO A 33 20.25 -2.21 -36.29
N ALA A 34 19.99 -3.49 -36.55
CA ALA A 34 18.71 -4.15 -36.25
C ALA A 34 18.43 -4.34 -34.74
N ARG A 35 19.06 -3.56 -33.84
CA ARG A 35 19.07 -3.73 -32.36
C ARG A 35 19.09 -2.39 -31.62
N PRO A 36 18.66 -2.31 -30.34
CA PRO A 36 17.85 -1.19 -29.86
C PRO A 36 18.63 0.13 -29.77
N ALA A 37 18.29 1.06 -30.66
CA ALA A 37 18.60 2.47 -30.48
C ALA A 37 17.62 3.07 -29.44
N THR A 38 18.14 3.91 -28.55
CA THR A 38 17.30 4.60 -27.56
C THR A 38 16.66 5.83 -28.22
N VAL A 39 15.33 5.95 -28.19
CA VAL A 39 14.64 7.14 -28.68
C VAL A 39 14.82 8.28 -27.66
N LEU A 40 15.56 9.31 -28.04
CA LEU A 40 15.77 10.52 -27.25
C LEU A 40 14.74 11.61 -27.54
N TRP A 41 14.14 11.59 -28.74
CA TRP A 41 13.07 12.52 -29.12
C TRP A 41 12.14 11.87 -30.14
N PRO A 42 10.82 12.11 -30.07
CA PRO A 42 10.14 12.71 -28.93
C PRO A 42 10.27 11.81 -27.70
N GLN A 43 10.50 12.43 -26.54
CA GLN A 43 10.40 11.68 -25.29
C GLN A 43 8.94 11.36 -25.03
N ASP A 44 8.69 10.13 -24.57
CA ASP A 44 7.38 9.56 -24.26
C ASP A 44 6.66 10.35 -23.15
N GLY A 45 6.17 11.55 -23.46
CA GLY A 45 5.62 12.47 -22.47
C GLY A 45 6.58 12.76 -21.33
N ARG A 46 6.04 13.25 -20.22
CA ARG A 46 6.83 13.50 -19.00
C ARG A 46 7.36 12.16 -18.47
N PRO A 47 8.68 12.03 -18.19
CA PRO A 47 9.24 10.80 -17.64
C PRO A 47 8.59 10.47 -16.29
N ILE A 48 8.23 9.20 -16.11
CA ILE A 48 7.62 8.71 -14.87
C ILE A 48 8.70 8.68 -13.79
N ALA A 49 8.46 9.39 -12.68
CA ALA A 49 9.42 9.52 -11.59
C ALA A 49 9.88 8.15 -11.05
N ALA A 50 11.15 8.02 -10.64
CA ALA A 50 11.73 6.74 -10.21
C ALA A 50 11.03 6.18 -8.97
N GLU A 51 10.43 7.05 -8.15
CA GLU A 51 9.68 6.71 -6.95
C GLU A 51 8.35 5.97 -7.23
N VAL A 52 7.87 5.98 -8.48
CA VAL A 52 6.63 5.29 -8.86
C VAL A 52 6.87 3.78 -8.97
N PRO A 53 6.07 2.93 -8.30
CA PRO A 53 6.21 1.47 -8.31
C PRO A 53 6.25 0.88 -9.73
N PRO A 54 7.01 -0.21 -9.97
CA PRO A 54 7.14 -0.80 -11.31
C PRO A 54 5.81 -1.22 -11.95
N VAL A 55 4.87 -1.73 -11.15
CA VAL A 55 3.53 -2.13 -11.63
C VAL A 55 2.75 -0.91 -12.12
N VAL A 56 2.72 0.17 -11.33
CA VAL A 56 2.04 1.43 -11.69
C VAL A 56 2.68 2.06 -12.93
N ARG A 57 4.02 2.05 -13.02
CA ARG A 57 4.77 2.53 -14.19
C ARG A 57 4.39 1.77 -15.45
N ARG A 58 4.34 0.43 -15.39
CA ARG A 58 3.97 -0.43 -16.53
C ARG A 58 2.58 -0.08 -17.05
N GLU A 59 1.60 0.03 -16.16
CA GLU A 59 0.22 0.34 -16.57
C GLU A 59 0.11 1.77 -17.13
N LEU A 60 0.82 2.76 -16.58
CA LEU A 60 0.83 4.13 -17.13
C LEU A 60 1.47 4.17 -18.52
N THR A 61 2.59 3.47 -18.71
CA THR A 61 3.24 3.35 -20.02
C THR A 61 2.32 2.70 -21.05
N ALA A 62 1.62 1.63 -20.66
CA ALA A 62 0.67 0.95 -21.53
C ALA A 62 -0.57 1.83 -21.85
N ALA A 63 -1.07 2.59 -20.87
CA ALA A 63 -2.17 3.52 -21.08
C ALA A 63 -1.81 4.61 -22.10
N ARG A 64 -0.63 5.24 -21.94
CA ARG A 64 -0.10 6.21 -22.91
C ARG A 64 0.07 5.59 -24.30
N ALA A 65 0.54 4.35 -24.37
CA ALA A 65 0.69 3.64 -25.65
C ALA A 65 -0.66 3.41 -26.34
N GLY A 66 -1.71 3.06 -25.59
CA GLY A 66 -3.06 2.86 -26.11
C GLY A 66 -3.64 4.12 -26.77
N VAL A 67 -3.40 5.30 -26.20
CA VAL A 67 -3.80 6.57 -26.84
C VAL A 67 -3.03 6.79 -28.15
N ARG A 68 -1.71 6.58 -28.13
CA ARG A 68 -0.86 6.78 -29.32
C ARG A 68 -1.18 5.81 -30.46
N SER A 69 -1.51 4.56 -30.14
CA SER A 69 -1.86 3.54 -31.12
C SER A 69 -3.29 3.67 -31.64
N GLY A 70 -4.04 4.70 -31.23
CA GLY A 70 -5.44 4.85 -31.63
C GLY A 70 -6.35 3.77 -31.06
N SER A 71 -6.05 3.26 -29.86
CA SER A 71 -6.81 2.22 -29.16
C SER A 71 -7.40 2.73 -27.83
N PRO A 72 -8.46 3.56 -27.86
CA PRO A 72 -9.05 4.18 -26.67
C PRO A 72 -9.43 3.19 -25.56
N ALA A 73 -10.05 2.06 -25.92
CA ALA A 73 -10.45 1.04 -24.95
C ALA A 73 -9.26 0.44 -24.18
N SER A 74 -8.14 0.20 -24.87
CA SER A 74 -6.91 -0.30 -24.23
C SER A 74 -6.35 0.72 -23.24
N ALA A 75 -6.31 2.00 -23.63
CA ALA A 75 -5.86 3.08 -22.76
C ALA A 75 -6.67 3.12 -21.46
N VAL A 76 -8.00 3.15 -21.57
CA VAL A 76 -8.92 3.21 -20.42
C VAL A 76 -8.80 1.96 -19.52
N LEU A 77 -8.64 0.76 -20.09
CA LEU A 77 -8.42 -0.47 -19.31
C LEU A 77 -7.12 -0.44 -18.51
N HIS A 78 -6.04 0.08 -19.10
CA HIS A 78 -4.77 0.26 -18.39
C HIS A 78 -4.85 1.33 -17.31
N VAL A 79 -5.61 2.42 -17.53
CA VAL A 79 -5.89 3.41 -16.47
C VAL A 79 -6.62 2.77 -15.29
N ARG A 80 -7.61 1.91 -15.54
CA ARG A 80 -8.30 1.18 -14.47
C ARG A 80 -7.35 0.28 -13.68
N ARG A 81 -6.54 -0.52 -14.37
CA ARG A 81 -5.53 -1.40 -13.74
C ARG A 81 -4.49 -0.60 -12.97
N LEU A 82 -4.13 0.59 -13.45
CA LEU A 82 -3.26 1.52 -12.75
C LEU A 82 -3.90 1.96 -11.43
N LEU A 83 -5.14 2.41 -11.42
CA LEU A 83 -5.81 2.85 -10.19
C LEU A 83 -5.96 1.69 -9.18
N GLU A 84 -6.23 0.47 -9.66
CA GLU A 84 -6.23 -0.74 -8.83
C GLU A 84 -4.83 -1.03 -8.25
N ALA A 85 -3.78 -0.90 -9.06
CA ALA A 85 -2.39 -1.08 -8.62
C ALA A 85 -1.98 -0.05 -7.58
N VAL A 86 -2.39 1.21 -7.74
CA VAL A 86 -2.13 2.27 -6.74
C VAL A 86 -2.87 1.95 -5.44
N CYS A 87 -4.14 1.53 -5.50
CA CYS A 87 -4.89 1.12 -4.31
C CYS A 87 -4.21 -0.05 -3.59
N ALA A 88 -3.77 -1.07 -4.34
CA ALA A 88 -3.08 -2.25 -3.81
C ALA A 88 -1.72 -1.90 -3.18
N ASP A 89 -0.93 -1.06 -3.85
CA ASP A 89 0.36 -0.55 -3.34
C ASP A 89 0.17 0.20 -2.00
N HIS A 90 -0.96 0.89 -1.86
CA HIS A 90 -1.35 1.57 -0.65
C HIS A 90 -2.07 0.69 0.38
N GLY A 91 -2.12 -0.63 0.18
CA GLY A 91 -2.71 -1.59 1.12
C GLY A 91 -4.22 -1.44 1.28
N VAL A 92 -4.91 -0.84 0.32
CA VAL A 92 -6.35 -0.66 0.34
C VAL A 92 -7.02 -1.80 -0.42
N THR A 93 -7.75 -2.65 0.31
CA THR A 93 -8.51 -3.78 -0.25
C THR A 93 -10.01 -3.48 -0.20
N GLY A 94 -10.54 -2.82 -1.22
CA GLY A 94 -11.98 -2.63 -1.39
C GLY A 94 -12.62 -3.77 -2.20
N ARG A 95 -13.90 -4.10 -1.95
CA ARG A 95 -14.67 -5.03 -2.81
C ARG A 95 -14.77 -4.54 -4.26
N THR A 96 -14.68 -3.22 -4.45
CA THR A 96 -14.66 -2.57 -5.76
C THR A 96 -13.60 -1.47 -5.75
N LEU A 97 -13.09 -1.11 -6.94
CA LEU A 97 -12.17 0.01 -7.11
C LEU A 97 -12.71 1.30 -6.46
N PHE A 98 -14.01 1.52 -6.57
CA PHE A 98 -14.71 2.65 -5.95
C PHE A 98 -14.54 2.71 -4.43
N HIS A 99 -14.75 1.58 -3.74
CA HIS A 99 -14.53 1.53 -2.29
C HIS A 99 -13.06 1.77 -1.94
N ALA A 100 -12.14 1.25 -2.76
CA ALA A 100 -10.72 1.46 -2.53
C ALA A 100 -10.31 2.94 -2.68
N LEU A 101 -10.79 3.63 -3.71
CA LEU A 101 -10.52 5.07 -3.90
C LEU A 101 -11.08 5.93 -2.76
N ARG A 102 -12.25 5.58 -2.22
CA ARG A 102 -12.83 6.27 -1.05
C ARG A 102 -12.00 6.10 0.20
N GLU A 103 -11.43 4.92 0.40
CA GLU A 103 -10.52 4.66 1.51
C GLU A 103 -9.19 5.41 1.34
N LEU A 104 -8.67 5.55 0.11
CA LEU A 104 -7.52 6.44 -0.16
C LEU A 104 -7.83 7.89 0.24
N ARG A 105 -9.02 8.40 -0.07
CA ARG A 105 -9.44 9.74 0.34
C ARG A 105 -9.57 9.88 1.85
N ARG A 106 -10.20 8.90 2.52
CA ARG A 106 -10.32 8.88 3.99
C ARG A 106 -8.96 8.82 4.67
N GLY A 107 -8.00 8.14 4.07
CA GLY A 107 -6.60 8.10 4.49
C GLY A 107 -5.81 9.38 4.17
N GLY A 108 -6.42 10.38 3.55
CA GLY A 108 -5.79 11.66 3.20
C GLY A 108 -4.77 11.56 2.06
N LEU A 109 -4.78 10.47 1.28
CA LEU A 109 -3.82 10.23 0.19
C LEU A 109 -4.24 10.84 -1.13
N ILE A 110 -5.53 11.17 -1.29
CA ILE A 110 -6.08 11.86 -2.45
C ILE A 110 -7.10 12.91 -2.01
N GLU A 111 -7.18 13.99 -2.78
CA GLU A 111 -8.15 15.07 -2.57
C GLU A 111 -9.54 14.70 -3.08
N GLY A 112 -10.55 15.47 -2.65
CA GLY A 112 -11.95 15.23 -3.04
C GLY A 112 -12.20 15.32 -4.54
N TRP A 113 -11.50 16.21 -5.25
CA TRP A 113 -11.63 16.40 -6.70
C TRP A 113 -10.99 15.26 -7.51
N LEU A 114 -9.92 14.65 -7.02
CA LEU A 114 -9.31 13.46 -7.65
C LEU A 114 -10.24 12.25 -7.52
N LEU A 115 -10.92 12.11 -6.37
CA LEU A 115 -11.92 11.07 -6.20
C LEU A 115 -13.09 11.27 -7.16
N SER A 116 -13.65 12.48 -7.28
CA SER A 116 -14.80 12.71 -8.19
C SER A 116 -14.44 12.39 -9.64
N TRP A 117 -13.26 12.82 -10.10
CA TRP A 117 -12.81 12.52 -11.47
C TRP A 117 -12.57 11.02 -11.69
N ALA A 118 -12.01 10.32 -10.70
CA ALA A 118 -11.86 8.85 -10.77
C ALA A 118 -13.21 8.10 -10.73
N GLU A 119 -14.20 8.64 -10.01
CA GLU A 119 -15.57 8.09 -9.98
C GLU A 119 -16.27 8.24 -11.34
N GLU A 120 -16.06 9.36 -12.05
CA GLU A 120 -16.59 9.59 -13.41
C GLU A 120 -15.95 8.62 -14.43
N LEU A 121 -14.63 8.39 -14.37
CA LEU A 121 -13.95 7.44 -15.26
C LEU A 121 -14.35 5.97 -15.02
N ARG A 122 -14.98 5.64 -13.88
CA ARG A 122 -15.45 4.28 -13.61
C ARG A 122 -16.50 3.85 -14.65
N GLU A 123 -17.33 4.78 -15.10
CA GLU A 123 -18.36 4.51 -16.11
C GLU A 123 -17.70 4.23 -17.46
N LEU A 124 -16.73 5.06 -17.86
CA LEU A 124 -15.90 4.85 -19.06
C LEU A 124 -15.11 3.53 -19.02
N GLY A 125 -14.60 3.13 -17.85
CA GLY A 125 -13.92 1.86 -17.66
C GLY A 125 -14.82 0.62 -17.76
N ASN A 126 -16.12 0.77 -17.49
CA ASN A 126 -17.09 -0.30 -17.73
C ASN A 126 -17.51 -0.35 -19.21
N GLU A 127 -17.64 0.81 -19.86
CA GLU A 127 -17.86 0.93 -21.31
C GLU A 127 -16.67 0.48 -22.16
N ALA A 128 -15.44 0.53 -21.63
CA ALA A 128 -14.28 -0.04 -22.29
C ALA A 128 -14.25 -1.57 -22.23
N ALA A 129 -14.78 -2.16 -21.16
CA ALA A 129 -14.78 -3.60 -20.92
C ALA A 129 -15.99 -4.31 -21.56
N HIS A 130 -17.08 -3.59 -21.82
CA HIS A 130 -18.31 -4.11 -22.42
C HIS A 130 -18.63 -3.31 -23.69
N LEU A 131 -19.23 -3.93 -24.71
CA LEU A 131 -19.66 -3.20 -25.92
C LEU A 131 -20.75 -2.19 -25.54
N GLY A 132 -20.34 -0.96 -25.25
CA GLY A 132 -21.23 0.16 -24.91
C GLY A 132 -22.07 0.64 -26.12
N PRO A 133 -23.03 1.55 -25.89
CA PRO A 133 -23.90 2.08 -26.94
C PRO A 133 -23.17 2.96 -27.96
N ARG A 134 -22.02 3.54 -27.58
CA ARG A 134 -21.15 4.34 -28.44
C ARG A 134 -19.69 3.88 -28.29
N PRO A 135 -18.89 3.80 -29.36
CA PRO A 135 -17.46 3.53 -29.24
C PRO A 135 -16.74 4.68 -28.53
N LEU A 136 -15.82 4.33 -27.64
CA LEU A 136 -14.94 5.27 -26.94
C LEU A 136 -14.12 6.09 -27.95
N GLY A 137 -14.15 7.41 -27.78
CA GLY A 137 -13.40 8.36 -28.56
C GLY A 137 -11.98 8.56 -28.05
N LYS A 138 -11.16 9.21 -28.89
CA LYS A 138 -9.77 9.55 -28.55
C LYS A 138 -9.69 10.49 -27.34
N SER A 139 -10.56 11.51 -27.28
CA SER A 139 -10.58 12.49 -26.20
C SER A 139 -10.89 11.86 -24.83
N GLU A 140 -11.85 10.93 -24.77
CA GLU A 140 -12.18 10.21 -23.51
C GLU A 140 -10.99 9.38 -23.00
N ALA A 141 -10.20 8.80 -23.90
CA ALA A 141 -8.98 8.09 -23.52
C ALA A 141 -7.84 9.03 -23.12
N GLU A 142 -7.73 10.20 -23.74
CA GLU A 142 -6.79 11.25 -23.35
C GLU A 142 -7.11 11.77 -21.94
N ASP A 143 -8.37 12.09 -21.64
CA ASP A 143 -8.84 12.51 -20.32
C ASP A 143 -8.54 11.44 -19.25
N ALA A 144 -8.73 10.16 -19.59
CA ALA A 144 -8.43 9.06 -18.68
C ALA A 144 -6.94 8.93 -18.37
N VAL A 145 -6.07 9.09 -19.37
CA VAL A 145 -4.63 9.10 -19.17
C VAL A 145 -4.18 10.32 -18.38
N GLU A 146 -4.76 11.50 -18.64
CA GLU A 146 -4.46 12.72 -17.91
C GLU A 146 -4.79 12.58 -16.42
N LEU A 147 -5.94 12.00 -16.06
CA LEU A 147 -6.24 11.69 -14.68
C LEU A 147 -5.19 10.74 -14.10
N ALA A 148 -4.84 9.67 -14.80
CA ALA A 148 -3.87 8.69 -14.31
C ALA A 148 -2.51 9.35 -14.01
N GLU A 149 -2.07 10.27 -14.86
CA GLU A 149 -0.86 11.05 -14.64
C GLU A 149 -0.98 11.96 -13.42
N ALA A 150 -2.09 12.71 -13.29
CA ALA A 150 -2.35 13.56 -12.14
C ALA A 150 -2.40 12.75 -10.83
N PHE A 151 -2.99 11.55 -10.86
CA PHE A 151 -3.09 10.66 -9.72
C PHE A 151 -1.71 10.15 -9.29
N VAL A 152 -0.90 9.67 -10.23
CA VAL A 152 0.47 9.22 -9.96
C VAL A 152 1.34 10.36 -9.44
N ASP A 153 1.24 11.53 -10.05
CA ASP A 153 1.96 12.72 -9.59
C ASP A 153 1.54 13.12 -8.18
N TYR A 154 0.25 13.17 -7.89
CA TYR A 154 -0.24 13.56 -6.56
C TYR A 154 0.24 12.59 -5.47
N VAL A 155 -0.01 11.30 -5.70
CA VAL A 155 0.21 10.24 -4.72
C VAL A 155 1.71 10.00 -4.48
N TYR A 156 2.53 9.93 -5.54
CA TYR A 156 3.94 9.55 -5.42
C TYR A 156 4.92 10.73 -5.47
N VAL A 157 4.61 11.79 -6.22
CA VAL A 157 5.59 12.86 -6.52
C VAL A 157 5.36 14.10 -5.66
N ILE A 158 4.16 14.67 -5.67
CA ILE A 158 3.81 15.91 -4.99
C ILE A 158 3.81 15.68 -3.48
N SER A 159 3.14 14.63 -3.01
CA SER A 159 3.14 14.26 -1.59
C SER A 159 4.57 14.09 -1.07
N GLY A 160 5.43 13.35 -1.79
CA GLY A 160 6.85 13.19 -1.45
C GLY A 160 7.63 14.50 -1.43
N LYS A 161 7.44 15.38 -2.43
CA LYS A 161 8.11 16.69 -2.50
C LYS A 161 7.67 17.65 -1.39
N TYR A 162 6.37 17.70 -1.08
CA TYR A 162 5.81 18.54 -0.03
C TYR A 162 6.36 18.16 1.36
N HIS A 163 6.43 16.86 1.65
CA HIS A 163 7.03 16.39 2.90
C HIS A 163 8.52 16.72 2.98
N ARG A 164 9.30 16.51 1.91
CA ARG A 164 10.72 16.91 1.87
C ARG A 164 10.90 18.42 2.11
N PHE A 165 9.99 19.24 1.59
CA PHE A 165 9.99 20.68 1.84
C PHE A 165 9.70 21.02 3.31
N ARG A 166 8.71 20.39 3.93
CA ARG A 166 8.40 20.59 5.36
C ARG A 166 9.55 20.23 6.29
N VAL A 167 10.23 19.11 6.01
CA VAL A 167 11.44 18.69 6.77
C VAL A 167 12.55 19.73 6.67
N ARG A 168 12.84 20.25 5.46
CA ARG A 168 13.87 21.30 5.27
C ARG A 168 13.57 22.58 6.05
N ARG A 169 12.28 22.91 6.23
CA ARG A 169 11.85 24.11 6.94
C ARG A 169 11.89 24.00 8.46
N GLY A 170 12.23 22.83 9.01
CA GLY A 170 12.28 22.60 10.45
C GLY A 170 10.92 22.71 11.15
N THR A 171 9.82 22.80 10.39
CA THR A 171 8.44 22.77 10.91
C THR A 171 7.95 21.34 11.13
N ASP A 172 8.76 20.35 10.77
CA ASP A 172 8.55 18.93 11.03
C ASP A 172 9.88 18.32 11.50
N LYS A 173 9.94 17.87 12.77
CA LYS A 173 11.16 17.30 13.38
C LYS A 173 11.41 15.84 12.99
N SER A 174 10.56 15.26 12.13
CA SER A 174 10.70 13.86 11.70
C SER A 174 11.50 13.74 10.41
N SER A 175 12.76 13.35 10.54
CA SER A 175 13.54 12.75 9.47
C SER A 175 12.93 11.39 9.08
N ASN A 176 11.97 11.36 8.17
CA ASN A 176 11.50 10.09 7.59
C ASN A 176 11.28 10.24 6.08
N ILE A 177 12.38 10.17 5.33
CA ILE A 177 12.45 10.43 3.89
C ILE A 177 12.12 9.20 3.03
N ARG A 178 11.66 8.06 3.59
CA ARG A 178 11.43 6.84 2.78
C ARG A 178 10.15 6.05 2.97
N ASN A 179 9.21 6.47 3.81
CA ASN A 179 7.93 5.77 3.86
C ASN A 179 6.83 6.80 3.99
N VAL A 180 5.90 6.80 3.03
CA VAL A 180 4.53 7.21 3.33
C VAL A 180 4.08 6.24 4.43
N VAL A 181 4.33 6.61 5.68
CA VAL A 181 3.71 5.96 6.83
C VAL A 181 2.24 6.33 6.72
N GLN A 182 1.51 5.55 5.93
CA GLN A 182 0.09 5.69 5.74
C GLN A 182 -0.55 5.63 7.12
N GLU A 183 -1.36 6.63 7.43
CA GLU A 183 -1.94 6.80 8.76
C GLU A 183 -3.02 5.75 8.98
N THR A 184 -2.66 4.64 9.64
CA THR A 184 -3.63 3.61 10.06
C THR A 184 -4.39 4.06 11.31
N PRO A 185 -5.54 3.46 11.63
CA PRO A 185 -6.25 3.76 12.88
C PRO A 185 -5.35 3.59 14.12
N ALA A 186 -4.49 2.57 14.16
CA ALA A 186 -3.54 2.35 15.25
C ALA A 186 -2.52 3.50 15.37
N ILE A 187 -1.94 3.94 14.25
CA ILE A 187 -1.01 5.08 14.19
C ILE A 187 -1.70 6.37 14.67
N ARG A 188 -2.95 6.59 14.22
CA ARG A 188 -3.74 7.75 14.64
C ARG A 188 -4.00 7.76 16.14
N ILE A 189 -4.28 6.59 16.74
CA ILE A 189 -4.47 6.45 18.18
C ILE A 189 -3.17 6.76 18.92
N LEU A 190 -2.04 6.17 18.51
CA LEU A 190 -0.74 6.44 19.15
C LEU A 190 -0.36 7.92 19.10
N ARG A 191 -0.56 8.58 17.95
CA ARG A 191 -0.33 10.02 17.79
C ARG A 191 -1.25 10.86 18.68
N LYS A 192 -2.57 10.59 18.65
CA LYS A 192 -3.55 11.32 19.48
C LYS A 192 -3.29 11.15 20.97
N SER A 193 -2.80 9.98 21.38
CA SER A 193 -2.46 9.67 22.76
C SER A 193 -1.02 10.05 23.15
N GLN A 194 -0.28 10.72 22.25
CA GLN A 194 1.08 11.20 22.46
C GLN A 194 2.06 10.11 22.93
N VAL A 195 1.85 8.88 22.46
CA VAL A 195 2.74 7.74 22.73
C VAL A 195 3.94 7.80 21.80
N ALA A 196 5.13 7.50 22.34
CA ALA A 196 6.30 7.30 21.52
C ALA A 196 6.21 5.93 20.83
N PHE A 197 6.34 5.90 19.51
CA PHE A 197 6.35 4.66 18.73
C PHE A 197 7.26 4.80 17.51
N ARG A 198 7.73 3.67 16.99
CA ARG A 198 8.45 3.57 15.73
C ARG A 198 7.63 2.76 14.75
N VAL A 199 7.76 3.10 13.47
CA VAL A 199 7.07 2.40 12.39
C VAL A 199 8.09 1.58 11.62
N HIS A 200 7.77 0.31 11.45
CA HIS A 200 8.63 -0.70 10.82
C HIS A 200 7.93 -1.27 9.58
N PRO A 201 8.16 -0.68 8.41
CA PRO A 201 7.67 -1.22 7.15
C PRO A 201 8.50 -2.45 6.74
N TYR A 202 7.84 -3.41 6.13
CA TYR A 202 8.47 -4.61 5.55
C TYR A 202 7.79 -4.96 4.22
N PRO A 203 8.52 -5.59 3.28
CA PRO A 203 7.90 -6.04 2.03
C PRO A 203 6.90 -7.16 2.34
N HIS A 204 5.62 -6.91 2.05
CA HIS A 204 4.61 -7.95 2.11
C HIS A 204 4.61 -8.74 0.80
N ASP A 205 5.06 -9.99 0.88
CA ASP A 205 5.01 -10.94 -0.22
C ASP A 205 4.15 -12.14 0.24
N PRO A 206 2.97 -12.37 -0.37
CA PRO A 206 2.14 -13.53 -0.06
C PRO A 206 2.85 -14.88 -0.17
N ALA A 207 3.99 -14.96 -0.88
CA ALA A 207 4.83 -16.16 -0.92
C ALA A 207 5.74 -16.33 0.32
N ARG A 208 6.26 -15.23 0.87
CA ARG A 208 7.28 -15.21 1.94
C ARG A 208 6.71 -14.86 3.32
N THR A 209 5.77 -13.92 3.41
CA THR A 209 5.18 -13.43 4.66
C THR A 209 3.81 -14.08 4.94
N LYS A 210 3.73 -15.41 4.81
CA LYS A 210 2.48 -16.19 4.98
C LYS A 210 2.02 -16.31 6.43
N SER A 211 2.91 -16.09 7.39
CA SER A 211 2.63 -16.18 8.82
C SER A 211 3.23 -14.98 9.54
N ARG A 212 2.68 -14.63 10.70
CA ARG A 212 3.26 -13.57 11.53
C ARG A 212 4.66 -13.93 12.07
N ALA A 213 4.98 -15.22 12.20
CA ALA A 213 6.35 -15.64 12.51
C ALA A 213 7.33 -15.24 11.39
N ALA A 214 6.96 -15.46 10.13
CA ALA A 214 7.79 -15.04 8.98
C ALA A 214 7.96 -13.52 8.89
N VAL A 215 7.02 -12.73 9.42
CA VAL A 215 7.14 -11.27 9.54
C VAL A 215 8.22 -10.89 10.56
N ALA A 216 8.36 -11.63 11.67
CA ALA A 216 9.43 -11.40 12.64
C ALA A 216 10.81 -11.63 11.99
N ASP A 217 10.94 -12.69 11.19
CA ASP A 217 12.16 -13.01 10.46
C ASP A 217 12.50 -11.92 9.43
N GLU A 218 11.52 -11.45 8.64
CA GLU A 218 11.72 -10.38 7.65
C GLU A 218 12.15 -9.06 8.29
N LEU A 219 11.66 -8.76 9.50
CA LEU A 219 12.03 -7.58 10.28
C LEU A 219 13.33 -7.76 11.06
N GLY A 220 13.90 -8.98 11.12
CA GLY A 220 15.09 -9.27 11.92
C GLY A 220 14.86 -9.07 13.42
N ILE A 221 13.65 -9.33 13.91
CA ILE A 221 13.26 -9.16 15.32
C ILE A 221 12.94 -10.50 15.96
N SER A 222 13.09 -10.57 17.29
CA SER A 222 12.69 -11.76 18.04
C SER A 222 11.17 -12.00 17.93
N PRO A 223 10.72 -13.22 17.59
CA PRO A 223 9.30 -13.58 17.59
C PRO A 223 8.62 -13.37 18.95
N MET A 224 9.38 -13.40 20.04
CA MET A 224 8.88 -13.11 21.39
C MET A 224 8.49 -11.64 21.60
N ARG A 225 9.05 -10.72 20.80
CA ARG A 225 8.71 -9.28 20.82
C ARG A 225 7.60 -8.92 19.84
N LEU A 226 7.33 -9.75 18.83
CA LEU A 226 6.22 -9.54 17.91
C LEU A 226 4.94 -10.14 18.48
N LEU A 227 3.95 -9.30 18.74
CA LEU A 227 2.70 -9.71 19.35
C LEU A 227 1.61 -9.89 18.28
N LYS A 228 0.74 -10.86 18.52
CA LYS A 228 -0.53 -11.07 17.84
C LYS A 228 -1.69 -10.74 18.78
N ALA A 229 -2.74 -10.17 18.22
CA ALA A 229 -4.02 -10.00 18.90
C ALA A 229 -5.00 -11.06 18.39
N VAL A 230 -5.61 -11.81 19.30
CA VAL A 230 -6.60 -12.85 18.99
C VAL A 230 -7.89 -12.48 19.72
N ILE A 231 -9.01 -12.50 19.01
CA ILE A 231 -10.33 -12.28 19.61
C ILE A 231 -10.88 -13.63 20.05
N LEU A 232 -11.38 -13.69 21.29
CA LEU A 232 -12.02 -14.86 21.87
C LEU A 232 -13.36 -14.48 22.48
N TYR A 233 -14.20 -15.48 22.69
CA TYR A 233 -15.49 -15.36 23.36
C TYR A 233 -15.46 -16.04 24.71
N LEU A 234 -15.98 -15.35 25.73
CA LEU A 234 -16.33 -15.87 27.05
C LEU A 234 -17.86 -15.88 27.14
N GLY A 235 -18.48 -17.01 26.78
CA GLY A 235 -19.91 -17.03 26.49
C GLY A 235 -20.21 -16.16 25.26
N GLU A 236 -21.05 -15.14 25.43
CA GLU A 236 -21.43 -14.19 24.36
C GLU A 236 -20.52 -12.94 24.32
N HIS A 237 -19.61 -12.78 25.28
CA HIS A 237 -18.78 -11.58 25.40
C HIS A 237 -17.43 -11.74 24.70
N ALA A 238 -17.12 -10.83 23.78
CA ALA A 238 -15.83 -10.81 23.10
C ALA A 238 -14.72 -10.19 23.99
N VAL A 239 -13.55 -10.81 23.98
CA VAL A 239 -12.33 -10.39 24.68
C VAL A 239 -11.13 -10.52 23.74
N VAL A 240 -10.01 -9.87 24.09
CA VAL A 240 -8.77 -9.90 23.29
C VAL A 240 -7.65 -10.51 24.11
N ALA A 241 -6.97 -11.50 23.53
CA ALA A 241 -5.69 -12.00 23.99
C ALA A 241 -4.56 -11.38 23.15
N ILE A 242 -3.61 -10.72 23.80
CA ILE A 242 -2.42 -10.15 23.17
C ILE A 242 -1.22 -10.96 23.63
N ALA A 243 -0.53 -11.63 22.72
CA ALA A 243 0.53 -12.58 23.06
C ALA A 243 1.62 -12.62 21.97
N PRO A 244 2.84 -13.12 22.28
CA PRO A 244 3.86 -13.35 21.27
C PRO A 244 3.38 -14.24 20.11
N VAL A 245 3.89 -14.00 18.91
CA VAL A 245 3.49 -14.76 17.72
C VAL A 245 3.83 -16.25 17.82
N GLU A 246 4.94 -16.57 18.50
CA GLU A 246 5.42 -17.95 18.73
C GLU A 246 4.58 -18.71 19.76
N GLY A 247 3.93 -18.00 20.69
CA GLY A 247 3.12 -18.61 21.76
C GLY A 247 1.76 -19.12 21.30
N VAL A 248 1.28 -20.22 21.87
CA VAL A 248 -0.10 -20.69 21.67
C VAL A 248 -0.97 -20.20 22.83
N ILE A 249 -2.10 -19.55 22.53
CA ILE A 249 -3.03 -19.07 23.57
C ILE A 249 -3.59 -20.28 24.33
N ASP A 250 -3.43 -20.29 25.65
CA ASP A 250 -4.13 -21.21 26.56
C ASP A 250 -5.50 -20.60 26.90
N GLU A 251 -6.53 -21.12 26.23
CA GLU A 251 -7.93 -20.71 26.40
C GLU A 251 -8.43 -20.86 27.84
N ARG A 252 -7.93 -21.85 28.60
CA ARG A 252 -8.31 -22.06 30.01
C ARG A 252 -7.62 -21.04 30.90
N ALA A 253 -6.35 -20.74 30.64
CA ALA A 253 -5.64 -19.69 31.35
C ALA A 253 -6.26 -18.31 31.09
N LEU A 254 -6.61 -18.00 29.83
CA LEU A 254 -7.34 -16.79 29.49
C LEU A 254 -8.71 -16.71 30.19
N ALA A 255 -9.49 -17.79 30.17
CA ALA A 255 -10.79 -17.83 30.84
C ALA A 255 -10.63 -17.57 32.34
N ARG A 256 -9.68 -18.23 33.01
CA ARG A 256 -9.36 -18.00 34.42
C ARG A 256 -8.96 -16.57 34.71
N ALA A 257 -8.15 -15.96 33.83
CA ALA A 257 -7.79 -14.55 33.99
C ALA A 257 -9.07 -13.70 34.08
N PHE A 258 -10.10 -13.97 33.26
CA PHE A 258 -11.38 -13.24 33.25
C PHE A 258 -12.42 -13.75 34.27
N GLY A 259 -12.08 -14.71 35.13
CA GLY A 259 -13.05 -15.33 36.04
C GLY A 259 -14.14 -16.15 35.33
N ALA A 260 -13.87 -16.57 34.09
CA ALA A 260 -14.75 -17.40 33.28
C ALA A 260 -14.31 -18.87 33.29
N THR A 261 -15.24 -19.78 32.97
CA THR A 261 -14.97 -21.22 32.95
C THR A 261 -14.40 -21.70 31.61
N ARG A 262 -14.70 -21.00 30.51
CA ARG A 262 -14.27 -21.39 29.17
C ARG A 262 -14.09 -20.17 28.26
N ALA A 263 -13.10 -20.24 27.38
CA ALA A 263 -12.93 -19.34 26.24
C ALA A 263 -13.02 -20.12 24.94
N ARG A 264 -13.41 -19.45 23.85
CA ARG A 264 -13.42 -19.99 22.49
C ARG A 264 -12.88 -18.96 21.51
N VAL A 265 -11.96 -19.34 20.64
CA VAL A 265 -11.46 -18.44 19.59
C VAL A 265 -12.62 -17.99 18.68
N ALA A 266 -12.66 -16.69 18.37
CA ALA A 266 -13.66 -16.13 17.47
C ALA A 266 -13.48 -16.68 16.05
N ALA A 267 -14.57 -16.92 15.34
CA ALA A 267 -14.50 -17.34 13.94
C ALA A 267 -14.04 -16.16 13.07
N LEU A 268 -13.44 -16.44 11.91
CA LEU A 268 -12.95 -15.39 11.00
C LEU A 268 -14.04 -14.37 10.64
N ALA A 269 -15.28 -14.81 10.44
CA ALA A 269 -16.42 -13.93 10.16
C ALA A 269 -16.70 -12.93 11.31
N ASP A 270 -16.54 -13.37 12.56
CA ASP A 270 -16.71 -12.51 13.73
C ASP A 270 -15.55 -11.52 13.86
N VAL A 271 -14.31 -11.97 13.57
CA VAL A 271 -13.13 -11.10 13.56
C VAL A 271 -13.29 -9.98 12.55
N VAL A 272 -13.74 -10.29 11.32
CA VAL A 272 -14.00 -9.29 10.28
C VAL A 272 -15.11 -8.32 10.68
N ARG A 273 -16.19 -8.83 11.31
CA ARG A 273 -17.30 -7.99 11.77
C ARG A 273 -16.91 -7.06 12.91
N ILE A 274 -16.14 -7.54 13.90
CA ILE A 274 -15.68 -6.74 15.04
C ILE A 274 -14.61 -5.74 14.58
N GLY A 275 -13.80 -6.17 13.63
CA GLY A 275 -12.56 -5.54 13.25
C GLY A 275 -12.62 -4.70 12.00
N GLU A 276 -13.79 -4.17 11.60
CA GLU A 276 -14.15 -3.52 10.32
C GLU A 276 -13.07 -2.67 9.61
N THR A 277 -12.01 -2.28 10.32
CA THR A 277 -10.91 -1.40 9.90
C THR A 277 -9.58 -2.10 9.55
N PHE A 278 -9.47 -3.43 9.63
CA PHE A 278 -8.22 -4.16 9.32
C PHE A 278 -8.42 -5.42 8.46
N ALA A 279 -7.35 -5.83 7.77
CA ALA A 279 -7.32 -7.10 7.04
C ALA A 279 -7.54 -8.26 8.02
N ALA A 280 -8.33 -9.27 7.63
CA ALA A 280 -8.84 -10.31 8.53
C ALA A 280 -7.75 -11.12 9.25
N ASP A 281 -6.55 -11.18 8.65
CA ASP A 281 -5.37 -11.88 9.15
C ASP A 281 -4.36 -10.96 9.88
N VAL A 282 -4.66 -9.66 10.01
CA VAL A 282 -3.75 -8.65 10.57
C VAL A 282 -4.45 -7.78 11.62
N VAL A 283 -4.87 -8.39 12.72
CA VAL A 283 -5.55 -7.70 13.83
C VAL A 283 -4.57 -6.81 14.61
N SER A 284 -4.87 -5.52 14.71
CA SER A 284 -4.15 -4.61 15.61
C SER A 284 -4.86 -4.53 16.96
N PRO A 285 -4.15 -4.73 18.10
CA PRO A 285 -4.76 -4.56 19.43
C PRO A 285 -5.19 -3.11 19.70
N LEU A 286 -4.58 -2.14 19.01
CA LEU A 286 -4.86 -0.72 19.21
C LEU A 286 -6.06 -0.22 18.40
N ALA A 287 -6.45 -0.91 17.33
CA ALA A 287 -7.49 -0.48 16.40
C ALA A 287 -8.82 -1.24 16.55
N LEU A 288 -8.97 -2.01 17.63
CA LEU A 288 -10.20 -2.70 17.96
C LEU A 288 -11.21 -1.75 18.63
N PRO A 289 -12.53 -2.03 18.52
CA PRO A 289 -13.50 -1.52 19.48
C PRO A 289 -13.03 -1.83 20.91
N TYR A 290 -13.53 -1.06 21.89
CA TYR A 290 -13.17 -1.33 23.27
C TYR A 290 -13.63 -2.74 23.69
N LEU A 291 -12.67 -3.64 23.85
CA LEU A 291 -12.86 -5.02 24.28
C LEU A 291 -11.96 -5.30 25.49
N PRO A 292 -12.46 -5.98 26.53
CA PRO A 292 -11.62 -6.41 27.64
C PRO A 292 -10.43 -7.22 27.12
N SER A 293 -9.23 -6.81 27.52
CA SER A 293 -7.98 -7.32 26.94
C SER A 293 -7.07 -7.92 28.01
N VAL A 294 -6.32 -8.95 27.65
CA VAL A 294 -5.22 -9.50 28.45
C VAL A 294 -3.95 -9.51 27.61
N LEU A 295 -2.87 -9.00 28.17
CA LEU A 295 -1.52 -9.12 27.63
C LEU A 295 -0.81 -10.28 28.33
N GLU A 296 -0.12 -11.11 27.55
CA GLU A 296 0.78 -12.14 28.08
C GLU A 296 1.86 -11.51 28.98
N GLU A 297 1.98 -12.03 30.19
CA GLU A 297 2.85 -11.51 31.25
C GLU A 297 4.31 -11.39 30.80
N SER A 298 4.82 -12.37 30.04
CA SER A 298 6.20 -12.34 29.52
C SER A 298 6.48 -11.13 28.61
N SER A 299 5.45 -10.56 27.99
CA SER A 299 5.58 -9.41 27.07
C SER A 299 5.62 -8.08 27.80
N ALA A 300 5.10 -8.01 29.03
CA ALA A 300 5.09 -6.79 29.83
C ALA A 300 6.49 -6.38 30.31
N ALA A 301 7.42 -7.33 30.42
CA ALA A 301 8.81 -7.10 30.85
C ALA A 301 9.77 -6.77 29.68
N ALA A 302 9.31 -6.79 28.43
CA ALA A 302 10.15 -6.51 27.27
C ALA A 302 10.53 -5.02 27.21
N SER A 303 11.71 -4.70 26.68
CA SER A 303 12.13 -3.30 26.47
C SER A 303 11.28 -2.57 25.41
N SER A 304 10.67 -3.32 24.50
CA SER A 304 9.70 -2.86 23.51
C SER A 304 9.06 -4.05 22.81
N VAL A 305 7.84 -3.85 22.34
CA VAL A 305 7.04 -4.86 21.62
C VAL A 305 6.60 -4.33 20.27
N PHE A 306 6.34 -5.24 19.34
CA PHE A 306 5.83 -4.95 18.01
C PHE A 306 4.39 -5.43 17.91
N VAL A 307 3.51 -4.58 17.37
CA VAL A 307 2.12 -4.91 17.10
C VAL A 307 1.75 -4.52 15.67
N SER A 308 0.80 -5.25 15.10
CA SER A 308 0.23 -4.93 13.80
C SER A 308 -0.28 -3.49 13.76
N SER A 309 -0.04 -2.80 12.65
CA SER A 309 -0.65 -1.50 12.36
C SER A 309 -2.12 -1.58 11.93
N GLY A 310 -2.65 -2.80 11.73
CA GLY A 310 -3.98 -3.10 11.15
C GLY A 310 -3.92 -3.50 9.67
N ARG A 311 -2.72 -3.65 9.11
CA ARG A 311 -2.52 -4.02 7.72
C ARG A 311 -1.18 -4.73 7.52
N HIS A 312 -1.07 -5.39 6.38
CA HIS A 312 0.17 -6.01 5.92
C HIS A 312 1.27 -4.98 5.62
N GLY A 313 2.53 -5.42 5.76
CA GLY A 313 3.72 -4.66 5.39
C GLY A 313 4.09 -3.54 6.36
N LEU A 314 3.45 -3.45 7.53
CA LEU A 314 3.67 -2.38 8.47
C LEU A 314 3.42 -2.81 9.93
N GLU A 315 4.47 -2.84 10.74
CA GLU A 315 4.43 -3.10 12.19
C GLU A 315 4.76 -1.82 12.99
N LEU A 316 4.29 -1.77 14.24
CA LEU A 316 4.47 -0.65 15.16
C LEU A 316 5.24 -1.12 16.38
N GLU A 317 6.38 -0.49 16.68
CA GLU A 317 7.16 -0.74 17.89
C GLU A 317 6.83 0.31 18.94
N LEU A 318 6.51 -0.12 20.16
CA LEU A 318 6.16 0.76 21.28
C LEU A 318 6.51 0.12 22.63
N ASP A 319 6.42 0.93 23.68
CA ASP A 319 6.58 0.48 25.06
C ASP A 319 5.39 -0.43 25.47
N PRO A 320 5.61 -1.60 26.09
CA PRO A 320 4.52 -2.46 26.57
C PRO A 320 3.60 -1.77 27.57
N ALA A 321 4.11 -0.85 28.39
CA ALA A 321 3.30 -0.10 29.35
C ALA A 321 2.31 0.84 28.64
N ASP A 322 2.73 1.46 27.53
CA ASP A 322 1.82 2.25 26.69
C ASP A 322 0.80 1.37 25.97
N LEU A 323 1.21 0.19 25.49
CA LEU A 323 0.27 -0.78 24.92
C LEU A 323 -0.79 -1.20 25.94
N ILE A 324 -0.39 -1.54 27.17
CA ILE A 324 -1.28 -1.86 28.30
C ILE A 324 -2.24 -0.70 28.57
N ARG A 325 -1.73 0.52 28.67
CA ARG A 325 -2.53 1.72 28.97
C ARG A 325 -3.56 2.01 27.88
N LEU A 326 -3.18 1.91 26.60
CA LEU A 326 -4.06 2.21 25.47
C LEU A 326 -5.13 1.14 25.26
N THR A 327 -4.79 -0.13 25.48
CA THR A 327 -5.72 -1.26 25.36
C THR A 327 -6.54 -1.50 26.63
N ARG A 328 -6.15 -0.86 27.74
CA ARG A 328 -6.59 -1.20 29.11
C ARG A 328 -6.45 -2.69 29.41
N ALA A 329 -5.43 -3.32 28.83
CA ALA A 329 -5.16 -4.73 29.07
C ALA A 329 -4.70 -4.91 30.52
N ARG A 330 -5.02 -6.06 31.09
CA ARG A 330 -4.34 -6.57 32.29
C ARG A 330 -3.32 -7.62 31.90
N THR A 331 -2.37 -7.91 32.76
CA THR A 331 -1.35 -8.92 32.50
C THR A 331 -1.73 -10.25 33.17
N ALA A 332 -1.54 -11.36 32.47
CA ALA A 332 -1.67 -12.70 33.03
C ALA A 332 -0.91 -13.72 32.16
N PRO A 333 -0.47 -14.85 32.72
CA PRO A 333 0.07 -15.96 31.93
C PRO A 333 -1.08 -16.62 31.15
N ILE A 334 -1.09 -16.42 29.83
CA ILE A 334 -2.12 -16.87 28.89
C ILE A 334 -1.54 -17.63 27.68
N VAL A 335 -0.24 -17.92 27.69
CA VAL A 335 0.47 -18.69 26.67
C VAL A 335 1.02 -19.99 27.26
N ARG A 336 1.08 -21.04 26.43
CA ARG A 336 1.72 -22.32 26.73
C ARG A 336 2.86 -22.65 25.76
#